data_AF-A0A1M6JL92-F1
#
_entry.id   AF-A0A1M6JL92-F1
#
_cell.length_a   1.000
_cell.length_b   1.000
_cell.length_c   1.000
_cell.angle_alpha   90.00
_cell.angle_beta   90.00
_cell.angle_gamma   90.00
#
_symmetry.space_group_name_H-M   'P 1'
#
loop_
_entity.id
_entity.type
_entity.pdbx_description
1 polymer ?
#
loop_
_entity_poly.entity_id
_entity_poly.type
_entity_poly.pdbx_seq_one_letter_code
_entity_poly.pdbx_strand_id
1 'polypeptide(L)'
;MDTFMVTVALMVLFIIEGIIIIATKKIPRMGTDKYTAESIRAYAVPRGITIILFSLSVMGFSYALRKTSFSRISLIAFIILVIMVIVHFVIKKKMLVKK
;
A
#
# COMPACT_ATOMS: atom_id res chain seq x y z
N MET A 1 15.50 -17.16 10.56
CA MET A 1 15.11 -16.53 9.28
C MET A 1 15.55 -15.08 9.35
N ASP A 2 16.30 -14.57 8.36
CA ASP A 2 16.72 -13.16 8.31
C ASP A 2 15.46 -12.26 8.26
N THR A 3 15.38 -11.25 9.12
CA THR A 3 14.26 -10.28 9.19
C THR A 3 14.02 -9.59 7.85
N PHE A 4 15.07 -9.42 7.05
CA PHE A 4 14.95 -8.95 5.67
C PHE A 4 14.13 -9.90 4.79
N MET A 5 14.39 -11.22 4.88
CA MET A 5 13.68 -12.23 4.10
C MET A 5 12.21 -12.33 4.49
N VAL A 6 11.90 -12.21 5.78
CA VAL A 6 10.51 -12.14 6.28
C VAL A 6 9.80 -10.91 5.69
N THR A 7 10.46 -9.75 5.71
CA THR A 7 9.89 -8.50 5.20
C THR A 7 9.60 -8.60 3.71
N VAL A 8 10.54 -9.12 2.92
CA VAL A 8 10.35 -9.33 1.47
C VAL A 8 9.19 -10.27 1.20
N ALA A 9 9.11 -11.40 1.89
CA ALA A 9 8.02 -12.36 1.71
C ALA A 9 6.64 -11.73 2.00
N LEU A 10 6.52 -10.95 3.08
CA LEU A 10 5.29 -10.23 3.41
C LEU A 10 4.93 -9.17 2.35
N MET A 11 5.91 -8.41 1.86
CA MET A 11 5.65 -7.39 0.83
C MET A 11 5.22 -8.00 -0.50
N VAL A 12 5.75 -9.17 -0.87
CA VAL A 12 5.28 -9.91 -2.06
C VAL A 12 3.81 -10.33 -1.91
N LEU A 13 3.40 -10.81 -0.73
CA LEU A 13 2.00 -11.15 -0.45
C LEU A 13 1.09 -9.93 -0.59
N PHE A 14 1.52 -8.75 -0.12
CA PHE A 14 0.76 -7.51 -0.29
C PHE A 14 0.68 -7.07 -1.76
N ILE A 15 1.75 -7.25 -2.55
CA ILE A 15 1.68 -6.99 -4.00
C ILE A 15 0.62 -7.88 -4.65
N ILE A 16 0.60 -9.17 -4.32
CA ILE A 16 -0.41 -10.12 -4.81
C ILE A 16 -1.81 -9.67 -4.40
N GLU A 17 -2.01 -9.26 -3.13
CA GLU A 17 -3.29 -8.70 -2.66
C GLU A 17 -3.71 -7.48 -3.49
N GLY A 18 -2.78 -6.55 -3.74
CA GLY A 18 -3.04 -5.37 -4.56
C GLY A 18 -3.47 -5.72 -5.99
N ILE A 19 -2.82 -6.71 -6.62
CA ILE A 19 -3.18 -7.21 -7.94
C ILE A 19 -4.59 -7.83 -7.94
N ILE A 20 -4.89 -8.66 -6.94
CA ILE A 20 -6.23 -9.28 -6.79
C ILE A 20 -7.30 -8.21 -6.64
N ILE A 21 -7.06 -7.17 -5.83
CA ILE A 21 -8.00 -6.06 -5.63
C ILE A 21 -8.24 -5.33 -6.96
N ILE A 22 -7.20 -5.04 -7.73
CA ILE A 22 -7.33 -4.37 -9.04
C ILE A 22 -8.13 -5.24 -10.02
N ALA A 23 -7.78 -6.52 -10.13
CA ALA A 23 -8.39 -7.46 -11.08
C ALA A 23 -9.87 -7.72 -10.74
N THR A 24 -10.18 -7.95 -9.47
CA THR A 24 -11.55 -8.29 -9.03
C THR A 24 -12.41 -7.06 -8.75
N LYS A 25 -11.79 -5.88 -8.60
CA LYS A 25 -12.42 -4.65 -8.08
C LYS A 25 -13.12 -4.87 -6.72
N LYS A 26 -12.68 -5.87 -5.95
CA LYS A 26 -13.19 -6.19 -4.61
C LYS A 26 -12.10 -5.89 -3.60
N ILE A 27 -12.46 -5.21 -2.51
CA ILE A 27 -11.55 -4.92 -1.41
C ILE A 27 -11.88 -5.90 -0.27
N PRO A 28 -10.97 -6.84 0.07
CA PRO A 28 -11.14 -7.71 1.22
C PRO A 28 -11.36 -6.91 2.50
N ARG A 29 -12.28 -7.35 3.35
CA ARG A 29 -12.54 -6.76 4.68
C ARG A 29 -12.98 -5.29 4.67
N MET A 30 -13.44 -4.75 3.53
CA MET A 30 -14.08 -3.44 3.50
C MET A 30 -15.54 -3.56 3.96
N GLY A 31 -15.93 -2.74 4.93
CA GLY A 31 -17.30 -2.70 5.47
C GLY A 31 -18.30 -2.26 4.41
N THR A 32 -18.98 -3.23 3.79
CA THR A 32 -20.06 -3.04 2.82
C THR A 32 -21.34 -2.45 3.45
N ASP A 33 -21.38 -2.48 4.78
CA ASP A 33 -22.32 -1.83 5.68
C ASP A 33 -22.07 -0.32 5.77
N LYS A 34 -20.82 0.14 5.68
CA LYS A 34 -20.44 1.56 5.92
C LYS A 34 -20.42 2.44 4.67
N TYR A 35 -20.22 1.86 3.50
CA TYR A 35 -20.03 2.60 2.25
C TYR A 35 -20.90 2.04 1.13
N THR A 36 -21.17 2.87 0.11
CA THR A 36 -21.93 2.42 -1.07
C THR A 36 -21.13 1.43 -1.90
N ALA A 37 -21.79 0.43 -2.52
CA ALA A 37 -21.10 -0.57 -3.34
C ALA A 37 -20.35 0.07 -4.53
N GLU A 38 -20.90 1.14 -5.08
CA GLU A 38 -20.29 1.90 -6.18
C GLU A 38 -19.00 2.61 -5.74
N SER A 39 -19.01 3.28 -4.58
CA SER A 39 -17.81 3.96 -4.06
C SER A 39 -16.71 2.97 -3.68
N ILE A 40 -17.06 1.81 -3.13
CA ILE A 40 -16.11 0.72 -2.84
C ILE A 40 -15.45 0.23 -4.14
N ARG A 41 -16.25 0.02 -5.20
CA ARG A 41 -15.75 -0.44 -6.50
C ARG A 41 -14.84 0.60 -7.17
N ALA A 42 -15.21 1.87 -7.09
CA ALA A 42 -14.39 2.99 -7.59
C ALA A 42 -13.07 3.11 -6.82
N TYR A 43 -13.09 2.86 -5.50
CA TYR A 43 -11.92 2.91 -4.64
C TYR A 43 -11.00 1.67 -4.74
N ALA A 44 -11.49 0.54 -5.27
CA ALA A 44 -10.71 -0.70 -5.36
C ALA A 44 -9.41 -0.54 -6.15
N VAL A 45 -9.48 0.04 -7.35
CA VAL A 45 -8.28 0.22 -8.19
C VAL A 45 -7.24 1.15 -7.52
N PRO A 46 -7.60 2.35 -7.04
CA PRO A 46 -6.69 3.20 -6.28
C PRO A 46 -6.11 2.52 -5.03
N ARG A 47 -6.92 1.74 -4.31
CA ARG A 47 -6.48 0.99 -3.13
C ARG A 47 -5.43 -0.05 -3.51
N GLY A 48 -5.68 -0.85 -4.53
CA GLY A 48 -4.74 -1.87 -5.00
C GLY A 48 -3.43 -1.26 -5.49
N ILE A 49 -3.48 -0.17 -6.27
CA ILE A 49 -2.27 0.57 -6.69
C ILE A 49 -1.49 1.07 -5.48
N THR A 50 -2.17 1.62 -4.47
CA THR A 50 -1.50 2.11 -3.26
C THR A 50 -0.80 0.99 -2.51
N ILE A 51 -1.42 -0.18 -2.38
CA ILE A 51 -0.83 -1.35 -1.71
C ILE A 51 0.44 -1.80 -2.44
N ILE A 52 0.41 -1.89 -3.77
CA ILE A 52 1.58 -2.29 -4.57
C ILE A 52 2.73 -1.31 -4.39
N LEU A 53 2.45 -0.01 -4.58
CA LEU A 53 3.48 1.03 -4.47
C LEU A 53 4.06 1.14 -3.05
N PHE A 54 3.21 0.99 -2.02
CA PHE A 54 3.66 0.94 -0.63
C PHE A 54 4.60 -0.24 -0.40
N SER A 55 4.23 -1.43 -0.88
CA SER A 55 5.02 -2.65 -0.71
C SER A 55 6.40 -2.54 -1.39
N LEU A 56 6.44 -2.01 -2.62
CA LEU A 56 7.67 -1.73 -3.34
C LEU A 56 8.55 -0.71 -2.59
N SER A 57 7.94 0.32 -2.01
CA SER A 57 8.64 1.35 -1.24
C SER A 57 9.26 0.77 0.04
N VAL A 58 8.52 -0.07 0.78
CA VAL A 58 9.02 -0.76 1.98
C VAL A 58 10.17 -1.71 1.62
N MET A 59 10.06 -2.45 0.50
CA MET A 59 11.15 -3.31 0.02
C MET A 59 12.40 -2.49 -0.33
N GLY A 60 12.22 -1.40 -1.09
CA GLY A 60 13.32 -0.50 -1.46
C GLY A 60 13.99 0.15 -0.26
N PHE A 61 13.21 0.61 0.72
CA PHE A 61 13.71 1.18 1.97
C PHE A 61 14.46 0.14 2.81
N SER A 62 13.90 -1.06 2.97
CA SER A 62 14.53 -2.15 3.73
C SER A 62 15.85 -2.59 3.07
N TYR A 63 15.90 -2.61 1.73
CA TYR A 63 17.12 -2.88 0.99
C TYR A 63 18.16 -1.76 1.15
N ALA A 64 17.75 -0.50 1.08
CA ALA A 64 18.64 0.65 1.30
C ALA A 64 19.23 0.66 2.72
N LEU A 65 18.42 0.37 3.74
CA LEU A 65 18.87 0.20 5.13
C LEU A 65 19.85 -0.96 5.28
N ARG A 66 19.61 -2.08 4.58
CA ARG A 66 20.53 -3.23 4.59
C ARG A 66 21.88 -2.90 3.97
N LYS A 67 21.90 -2.12 2.89
CA LYS A 67 23.10 -1.77 2.12
C LYS A 67 23.90 -0.60 2.71
N THR A 68 23.28 0.29 3.49
CA THR A 68 23.94 1.51 4.00
C THR A 68 23.56 1.84 5.44
N SER A 69 24.56 2.14 6.27
CA SER A 69 24.37 2.84 7.55
C SER A 69 23.76 4.21 7.25
N PHE A 70 22.50 4.42 7.64
CA PHE A 70 21.70 5.66 7.55
C PHE A 70 22.26 6.74 6.58
N SER A 71 22.04 6.53 5.29
CA SER A 71 22.43 7.48 4.24
C SER A 71 21.28 8.43 3.89
N ARG A 72 21.56 9.50 3.12
CA ARG A 72 20.51 10.40 2.58
C ARG A 72 19.42 9.64 1.81
N ILE A 73 19.75 8.46 1.25
CA ILE A 73 18.83 7.59 0.51
C ILE A 73 17.74 7.02 1.43
N SER A 74 18.08 6.59 2.65
CA SER A 74 17.07 6.11 3.61
C SER A 74 16.12 7.23 4.03
N LEU A 75 16.60 8.47 4.18
CA LEU A 75 15.75 9.60 4.53
C LEU A 75 14.74 9.94 3.40
N ILE A 76 15.20 9.97 2.15
CA ILE A 76 14.33 10.22 0.98
C ILE A 76 13.26 9.12 0.86
N ALA A 77 13.65 7.86 1.00
CA ALA A 77 12.72 6.73 0.96
C ALA A 77 11.68 6.78 2.10
N PHE A 78 12.06 7.24 3.30
CA PHE A 78 11.13 7.47 4.40
C PHE A 78 10.12 8.60 4.08
N ILE A 79 10.58 9.71 3.53
CA ILE A 79 9.70 10.83 3.11
C ILE A 79 8.70 10.37 2.05
N ILE A 80 9.15 9.59 1.06
CA ILE A 80 8.26 9.01 0.03
C ILE A 80 7.19 8.14 0.70
N LEU A 81 7.58 7.28 1.65
CA LEU A 81 6.65 6.43 2.39
C LEU A 81 5.56 7.26 3.12
N VAL A 82 5.96 8.36 3.78
CA VAL A 82 5.03 9.27 4.47
C VAL A 82 4.06 9.94 3.48
N ILE A 83 4.57 10.43 2.35
CA ILE A 83 3.73 11.04 1.30
C ILE A 83 2.71 10.01 0.77
N MET A 84 3.13 8.76 0.55
CA MET A 84 2.21 7.70 0.10
C MET A 84 1.06 7.47 1.08
N VAL A 85 1.33 7.50 2.39
CA VAL A 85 0.30 7.34 3.43
C VAL A 85 -0.69 8.51 3.41
N ILE A 86 -0.21 9.74 3.24
CA ILE A 86 -1.06 10.94 3.15
C ILE A 86 -1.93 10.87 1.89
N VAL A 87 -1.34 10.58 0.73
CA VAL A 87 -2.06 10.41 -0.54
C VAL A 87 -3.14 9.35 -0.40
N HIS A 88 -2.82 8.22 0.22
CA HIS A 88 -3.78 7.15 0.48
C HIS A 88 -5.00 7.63 1.29
N PHE A 89 -4.75 8.41 2.36
CA PHE A 89 -5.80 8.95 3.21
C PHE A 89 -6.70 9.93 2.46
N VAL A 90 -6.11 10.81 1.65
CA VAL A 90 -6.84 11.78 0.81
C VAL A 90 -7.74 11.06 -0.21
N ILE A 91 -7.19 10.07 -0.92
CA ILE A 91 -7.96 9.27 -1.90
C ILE A 91 -9.12 8.56 -1.20
N LYS A 92 -8.86 7.93 -0.04
CA LYS A 92 -9.89 7.24 0.74
C LYS A 92 -11.04 8.19 1.12
N LYS A 93 -10.72 9.36 1.66
CA LYS A 93 -11.72 10.36 2.09
C LYS A 93 -12.52 10.92 0.92
N LYS A 94 -11.88 11.12 -0.25
CA LYS A 94 -12.52 11.68 -1.43
C LYS A 94 -13.43 10.68 -2.16
N MET A 95 -13.06 9.40 -2.17
CA MET A 95 -13.74 8.40 -2.99
C MET A 95 -14.78 7.57 -2.24
N LEU A 96 -14.61 7.34 -0.94
CA LEU A 96 -15.56 6.54 -0.17
C LEU A 96 -16.74 7.40 0.30
N VAL A 97 -17.93 7.09 -0.22
CA VAL A 97 -19.20 7.74 0.15
C VAL A 97 -19.90 6.85 1.17
N LYS A 98 -20.24 7.44 2.34
CA LYS A 98 -21.00 6.73 3.38
C LYS A 98 -22.42 6.48 2.91
N LYS A 99 -22.98 5.33 3.31
CA LYS A 99 -24.43 5.07 3.19
C LYS A 99 -25.22 5.92 4.17
#